data_AF-A0A290Z074-F1
#
_entry.id   AF-A0A290Z074-F1
#
_cell.length_a   1.000
_cell.length_b   1.000
_cell.length_c   1.000
_cell.angle_alpha   90.00
_cell.angle_beta   90.00
_cell.angle_gamma   90.00
#
_symmetry.space_group_name_H-M   'P 1'
#
loop_
_entity.id
_entity.type
_entity.pdbx_description
1 polymer ?
#
loop_
_entity_poly.entity_id
_entity_poly.type
_entity_poly.pdbx_seq_one_letter_code
_entity_poly.pdbx_strand_id
1 'polypeptide(L)'
;MIKGFKDFLMRGNVIDLAVAVVIGAAFGAIVTAFTNNLINPLVALVGGMENPVGFAVQLGASPKTTMDFGALVTAVMNFVIIAAVVYFVFVMPMNKIKERRERGQEVGPSEPTDVELLKEIRDLLVAQANQGNLGNQGNQGAQRTSAQSGPHSTPQQYANQPGTGPRPAQPPRPNTQQHPRG
;
A
#
# COMPACT_ATOMS: atom_id res chain seq x y z
N MET A 1 -29.62 -15.22 10.86
CA MET A 1 -28.68 -14.12 11.17
C MET A 1 -27.31 -14.62 11.59
N ILE A 2 -27.20 -15.59 12.51
CA ILE A 2 -25.91 -16.15 12.97
C ILE A 2 -25.05 -16.75 11.83
N LYS A 3 -25.66 -17.39 10.83
CA LYS A 3 -24.94 -17.92 9.65
C LYS A 3 -24.29 -16.79 8.82
N GLY A 4 -25.04 -15.73 8.51
CA GLY A 4 -24.52 -14.57 7.76
C GLY A 4 -23.46 -13.78 8.54
N PHE A 5 -23.53 -13.76 9.87
CA PHE A 5 -22.49 -13.17 10.72
C PHE A 5 -21.20 -14.01 10.70
N LYS A 6 -21.31 -15.35 10.78
CA LYS A 6 -20.17 -16.26 10.61
C LYS A 6 -19.52 -16.07 9.23
N ASP A 7 -20.31 -15.97 8.16
CA ASP A 7 -19.82 -15.77 6.78
C ASP A 7 -19.18 -14.38 6.57
N PHE A 8 -19.52 -13.41 7.42
CA PHE A 8 -18.86 -12.10 7.45
C PHE A 8 -17.52 -12.15 8.20
N LEU A 9 -17.45 -12.84 9.35
CA LEU A 9 -16.20 -13.03 10.08
C LEU A 9 -15.22 -13.91 9.29
N MET A 10 -15.68 -14.99 8.67
CA MET A 10 -14.87 -15.90 7.85
C MET A 10 -14.28 -15.22 6.60
N ARG A 11 -14.71 -14.00 6.28
CA ARG A 11 -14.06 -13.14 5.30
C ARG A 11 -12.75 -12.65 5.93
N GLY A 12 -11.64 -13.36 5.65
CA GLY A 12 -10.33 -13.21 6.33
C GLY A 12 -9.87 -11.77 6.59
N ASN A 13 -10.16 -10.84 5.68
CA ASN A 13 -9.92 -9.40 5.85
C ASN A 13 -10.48 -8.80 7.15
N VAL A 14 -11.60 -9.31 7.68
CA VAL A 14 -12.22 -8.82 8.93
C VAL A 14 -11.51 -9.41 10.16
N ILE A 15 -11.18 -10.70 10.13
CA ILE A 15 -10.48 -11.37 11.23
C ILE A 15 -9.08 -10.78 11.39
N ASP A 16 -8.33 -10.61 10.30
CA ASP A 16 -6.96 -10.09 10.36
C ASP A 16 -6.94 -8.66 10.90
N LEU A 17 -7.88 -7.81 10.48
CA LEU A 17 -8.05 -6.46 11.01
C LEU A 17 -8.40 -6.51 12.51
N ALA A 18 -9.37 -7.33 12.89
CA ALA A 18 -9.79 -7.46 14.28
C ALA A 18 -8.64 -7.90 15.20
N VAL A 19 -7.87 -8.91 14.77
CA VAL A 19 -6.70 -9.40 15.50
C VAL A 19 -5.63 -8.31 15.61
N ALA A 20 -5.34 -7.59 14.52
CA ALA A 20 -4.37 -6.50 14.54
C ALA A 20 -4.74 -5.40 15.56
N VAL A 21 -6.02 -5.01 15.63
CA VAL A 21 -6.49 -3.99 16.58
C VAL A 21 -6.39 -4.48 18.03
N VAL A 22 -6.82 -5.72 18.30
CA VAL A 22 -6.78 -6.28 19.66
C VAL A 22 -5.34 -6.42 20.17
N ILE A 23 -4.44 -6.96 19.34
CA ILE A 23 -3.03 -7.10 19.69
C ILE A 23 -2.37 -5.73 19.84
N GLY A 24 -2.66 -4.80 18.93
CA GLY A 24 -2.15 -3.42 19.01
C GLY A 24 -2.55 -2.72 20.30
N ALA A 25 -3.82 -2.84 20.71
CA ALA A 25 -4.32 -2.29 21.96
C ALA A 25 -3.66 -2.93 23.18
N ALA A 26 -3.55 -4.27 23.21
CA ALA A 26 -2.92 -4.99 24.31
C ALA A 26 -1.44 -4.62 24.48
N PHE A 27 -0.69 -4.54 23.37
CA PHE A 27 0.71 -4.12 23.40
C PHE A 27 0.86 -2.66 23.83
N GLY A 28 0.03 -1.76 23.31
CA GLY A 28 0.00 -0.36 23.73
C GLY A 28 -0.23 -0.20 25.23
N ALA A 29 -1.10 -1.02 25.83
CA ALA A 29 -1.32 -1.04 27.27
C ALA A 29 -0.08 -1.48 28.06
N ILE A 30 0.66 -2.50 27.57
CA ILE A 30 1.92 -2.95 28.20
C ILE A 30 2.97 -1.83 28.19
N VAL A 31 3.17 -1.18 27.04
CA VAL A 31 4.16 -0.08 26.94
C VAL A 31 3.73 1.11 27.79
N THR A 32 2.44 1.41 27.83
CA THR A 32 1.89 2.48 28.70
C THR A 32 2.13 2.16 30.18
N ALA A 33 1.85 0.93 30.62
CA ALA A 33 2.08 0.50 31.99
C ALA A 33 3.59 0.56 32.35
N PHE A 34 4.46 0.10 31.45
CA PHE A 34 5.91 0.21 31.63
C PHE A 34 6.36 1.66 31.79
N THR A 35 5.87 2.54 30.91
CA THR A 35 6.24 3.96 30.92
C THR A 35 5.73 4.64 32.20
N ASN A 36 4.47 4.40 32.56
CA ASN A 36 3.87 5.00 33.74
C ASN A 36 4.47 4.52 35.07
N ASN A 37 4.82 3.24 35.15
CA ASN A 37 5.27 2.63 36.41
C ASN A 37 6.78 2.67 36.60
N LEU A 38 7.55 2.79 35.51
CA LEU A 38 9.01 2.76 35.58
C LEU A 38 9.62 4.08 35.11
N ILE A 39 9.20 4.61 33.97
CA ILE A 39 9.84 5.81 33.40
C ILE A 39 9.34 7.09 34.06
N ASN A 40 8.03 7.28 34.23
CA ASN A 40 7.49 8.49 34.85
C ASN A 40 8.07 8.73 36.26
N PRO A 41 8.19 7.72 37.16
CA PRO A 41 8.78 7.93 38.47
C PRO A 41 10.28 8.30 38.41
N LEU A 42 11.03 7.73 37.47
CA LEU A 42 12.44 8.08 37.27
C LEU A 42 12.60 9.51 36.73
N VAL A 43 11.73 9.91 35.81
CA VAL A 43 11.70 11.29 35.29
C VAL A 43 11.26 12.26 36.37
N ALA A 44 10.27 11.90 37.21
CA ALA A 44 9.83 12.72 38.33
C ALA A 44 10.91 12.88 39.42
N LEU A 45 11.72 11.83 39.65
CA LEU A 45 12.85 11.88 40.58
C LEU A 45 13.92 12.88 40.12
N VAL A 46 14.23 12.89 38.82
CA VAL A 46 15.22 13.81 38.22
C VAL A 46 14.64 15.22 38.02
N GLY A 47 13.34 15.32 37.75
CA GLY A 47 12.60 16.57 37.55
C GLY A 47 12.25 17.33 38.84
N GLY A 48 12.51 16.74 40.00
CA GLY A 48 12.15 17.29 41.30
C GLY A 48 10.76 16.82 41.75
N MET A 49 10.71 16.22 42.95
CA MET A 49 9.48 15.78 43.59
C MET A 49 8.40 16.88 43.56
N GLU A 50 7.21 16.51 43.08
CA GLU A 50 5.95 17.27 43.11
C GLU A 50 5.75 18.44 42.14
N ASN A 51 6.70 18.77 41.26
CA ASN A 51 6.42 19.69 40.16
C ASN A 51 6.87 19.08 38.84
N PRO A 52 5.95 18.64 37.98
CA PRO A 52 6.33 18.32 36.62
C PRO A 52 6.75 19.67 35.99
N VAL A 53 8.06 19.87 35.87
CA VAL A 53 8.69 21.01 35.19
C VAL A 53 8.11 22.39 35.56
N GLY A 54 8.13 22.76 36.85
CA GLY A 54 8.22 24.16 37.33
C GLY A 54 7.37 25.29 36.71
N PHE A 55 6.26 25.02 36.03
CA PHE A 55 5.46 26.07 35.36
C PHE A 55 3.95 25.85 35.50
N ALA A 56 3.46 25.37 36.64
CA ALA A 56 2.03 25.49 36.95
C ALA A 56 1.69 26.96 37.22
N VAL A 57 1.40 27.73 36.17
CA VAL A 57 0.88 29.10 36.31
C VAL A 57 -0.61 28.98 36.63
N GLN A 58 -1.01 29.37 37.86
CA GLN A 58 -2.42 29.59 38.20
C GLN A 58 -2.95 30.77 37.39
N LEU A 59 -3.84 30.51 36.43
CA LEU A 59 -4.56 31.57 35.74
C LEU A 59 -5.81 31.93 36.56
N GLY A 60 -5.66 32.93 37.42
CA GLY A 60 -6.77 33.59 38.13
C GLY A 60 -7.14 33.00 39.49
N ALA A 61 -7.97 33.75 40.23
CA ALA A 61 -8.35 33.53 41.63
C ALA A 61 -9.28 32.32 41.88
N SER A 62 -9.18 31.27 41.08
CA SER A 62 -9.91 30.01 41.27
C SER A 62 -8.96 28.83 41.23
N PRO A 63 -8.89 28.00 42.29
CA PRO A 63 -7.96 26.86 42.40
C PRO A 63 -8.24 25.70 41.42
N LYS A 64 -9.11 25.90 40.41
CA LYS A 64 -9.51 24.88 39.41
C LYS A 64 -8.93 25.12 38.02
N THR A 65 -8.22 26.22 37.78
CA THR A 65 -7.65 26.56 36.47
C THR A 65 -6.13 26.65 36.57
N THR A 66 -5.48 25.49 36.67
CA THR A 66 -4.03 25.36 36.57
C THR A 66 -3.66 24.83 35.19
N MET A 67 -2.73 25.51 34.52
CA MET A 67 -2.13 25.00 33.28
C MET A 67 -0.85 24.23 33.65
N ASP A 68 -0.92 22.90 33.53
CA ASP A 68 0.19 22.01 33.87
C ASP A 68 1.07 21.74 32.63
N PHE A 69 2.09 22.57 32.44
CA PHE A 69 3.09 22.38 31.39
C PHE A 69 3.95 21.13 31.62
N GLY A 70 4.04 20.65 32.86
CA GLY A 70 4.76 19.45 33.20
C GLY A 70 4.07 18.17 32.72
N ALA A 71 2.75 18.12 32.84
CA ALA A 71 1.95 17.03 32.27
C ALA A 71 2.15 16.95 30.75
N LEU A 72 2.29 18.10 30.07
CA LEU A 72 2.58 18.14 28.64
C LEU A 72 3.98 17.58 28.32
N VAL A 73 5.02 17.99 29.03
CA VAL A 73 6.38 17.47 28.82
C VAL A 73 6.43 15.96 29.09
N THR A 74 5.76 15.50 30.15
CA THR A 74 5.65 14.07 30.49
C THR A 74 4.93 13.30 29.38
N ALA A 75 3.83 13.84 28.83
CA ALA A 75 3.12 13.23 27.72
C ALA A 75 3.97 13.13 26.45
N VAL A 76 4.76 14.17 26.14
CA VAL A 76 5.69 14.17 25.01
C VAL A 76 6.79 13.13 25.20
N MET A 77 7.38 13.05 26.39
CA MET A 77 8.38 12.02 26.70
C MET A 77 7.81 10.61 26.55
N ASN A 78 6.59 10.38 27.05
CA ASN A 78 5.92 9.09 26.94
C ASN A 78 5.65 8.71 25.48
N PHE A 79 5.23 9.68 24.66
CA PHE A 79 5.08 9.47 23.22
C PHE A 79 6.40 9.05 22.56
N VAL A 80 7.51 9.73 22.86
CA VAL A 80 8.83 9.41 22.31
C VAL A 80 9.28 8.01 22.73
N ILE A 81 9.06 7.61 23.99
CA ILE A 81 9.42 6.28 24.48
C ILE A 81 8.60 5.20 23.78
N ILE A 82 7.28 5.37 23.67
CA ILE A 82 6.42 4.41 22.98
C ILE A 82 6.85 4.28 21.52
N ALA A 83 7.08 5.40 20.82
CA ALA A 83 7.56 5.40 19.46
C ALA A 83 8.91 4.68 19.31
N ALA A 84 9.85 4.91 20.24
CA ALA A 84 11.14 4.24 20.25
C ALA A 84 10.98 2.72 20.42
N VAL A 85 10.17 2.26 21.39
CA VAL A 85 9.93 0.83 21.60
C VAL A 85 9.31 0.19 20.36
N VAL A 86 8.28 0.80 19.78
CA VAL A 86 7.63 0.28 18.55
C VAL A 86 8.61 0.24 17.38
N TYR A 87 9.44 1.28 17.23
CA TYR A 87 10.44 1.34 16.17
C TYR A 87 11.49 0.24 16.32
N PHE A 88 12.07 0.08 17.51
CA PHE A 88 13.12 -0.92 17.74
C PHE A 88 12.60 -2.36 17.69
N VAL A 89 11.39 -2.63 18.19
CA VAL A 89 10.83 -3.98 18.28
C VAL A 89 10.18 -4.44 16.98
N PHE A 90 9.54 -3.54 16.22
CA PHE A 90 8.81 -3.93 15.01
C PHE A 90 9.45 -3.37 13.74
N VAL A 91 9.69 -2.06 13.67
CA VAL A 91 10.13 -1.41 12.41
C VAL A 91 11.55 -1.82 12.04
N MET A 92 12.49 -1.80 12.98
CA MET A 92 13.88 -2.18 12.74
C MET A 92 14.02 -3.64 12.25
N PRO A 93 13.46 -4.66 12.91
CA PRO A 93 13.56 -6.03 12.40
C PRO A 93 12.80 -6.24 11.10
N MET A 94 11.63 -5.62 10.92
CA MET A 94 10.88 -5.71 9.67
C MET A 94 11.68 -5.12 8.50
N ASN A 95 12.30 -3.95 8.71
CA ASN A 95 13.18 -3.32 7.73
C ASN A 95 14.40 -4.19 7.43
N LYS A 96 15.00 -4.81 8.46
CA LYS A 96 16.16 -5.71 8.30
C LYS A 96 15.82 -7.00 7.54
N ILE A 97 14.63 -7.56 7.76
CA ILE A 97 14.14 -8.74 7.02
C ILE A 97 13.85 -8.36 5.57
N LYS A 98 13.16 -7.23 5.34
CA LYS A 98 12.89 -6.73 4.00
C LYS A 98 14.17 -6.50 3.20
N GLU A 99 15.16 -5.85 3.82
CA GLU A 99 16.47 -5.61 3.21
C GLU A 99 17.26 -6.92 2.96
N ARG A 100 17.08 -7.96 3.79
CA ARG A 100 17.65 -9.30 3.52
C ARG A 100 16.97 -10.01 2.35
N ARG A 101 15.64 -9.86 2.24
CA ARG A 101 14.85 -10.41 1.13
C ARG A 101 15.19 -9.73 -0.20
N GLU A 102 15.35 -8.40 -0.18
CA GLU A 102 15.77 -7.61 -1.35
C GLU A 102 17.22 -7.91 -1.78
N ARG A 103 18.09 -8.35 -0.85
CA ARG A 103 19.46 -8.79 -1.14
C ARG A 103 19.59 -10.26 -1.53
N GLY A 104 18.48 -10.96 -1.79
CA GLY A 104 18.49 -12.35 -2.27
C GLY A 104 19.00 -13.39 -1.27
N GLN A 105 19.01 -13.07 0.03
CA GLN A 105 19.38 -14.03 1.09
C GLN A 105 18.11 -14.68 1.62
N GLU A 106 17.60 -15.71 0.95
CA GLU A 106 16.47 -16.48 1.44
C GLU A 106 16.93 -17.76 2.15
N VAL A 107 16.45 -17.91 3.40
CA VAL A 107 16.34 -19.20 4.08
C VAL A 107 14.83 -19.49 4.16
N GLY A 108 14.28 -19.99 3.06
CA GLY A 108 12.86 -20.36 2.92
C GLY A 108 12.46 -20.43 1.44
N PRO A 109 11.59 -21.37 1.03
CA PRO A 109 11.23 -21.56 -0.37
C PRO A 109 10.42 -20.35 -0.83
N SER A 110 11.05 -19.48 -1.62
CA SER A 110 10.34 -18.48 -2.40
C SER A 110 9.53 -19.20 -3.47
N GLU A 111 8.23 -19.26 -3.27
CA GLU A 111 7.34 -19.36 -4.43
C GLU A 111 7.62 -18.15 -5.32
N PRO A 112 7.77 -18.33 -6.65
CA PRO A 112 7.92 -17.23 -7.58
C PRO A 112 6.82 -16.21 -7.32
N THR A 113 7.20 -14.94 -7.17
CA THR A 113 6.18 -13.90 -6.96
C THR A 113 5.26 -13.87 -8.18
N ASP A 114 3.97 -13.55 -8.00
CA ASP A 114 3.03 -13.43 -9.13
C ASP A 114 3.58 -12.53 -10.24
N VAL A 115 4.37 -11.52 -9.87
CA VAL A 115 5.05 -10.61 -10.81
C VAL A 115 6.13 -11.32 -11.63
N GLU A 116 6.91 -12.21 -11.03
CA GLU A 116 7.89 -13.04 -11.73
C GLU A 116 7.20 -14.02 -12.67
N LEU A 117 6.14 -14.71 -12.22
CA LEU A 117 5.36 -15.61 -13.07
C LEU A 117 4.72 -14.86 -14.25
N LEU A 118 4.16 -13.68 -14.02
CA LEU A 118 3.59 -12.84 -15.07
C LEU A 118 4.67 -12.37 -16.06
N LYS A 119 5.88 -12.11 -15.59
CA LYS A 119 7.01 -11.75 -16.44
C LYS A 119 7.45 -12.94 -17.29
N GLU A 120 7.56 -14.13 -16.70
CA GLU A 120 7.84 -15.37 -17.42
C GLU A 120 6.76 -15.68 -18.48
N ILE A 121 5.48 -15.58 -18.12
CA ILE A 121 4.37 -15.77 -19.06
C ILE A 121 4.42 -14.75 -20.19
N ARG A 122 4.70 -13.47 -19.90
CA ARG A 122 4.86 -12.43 -20.93
C ARG A 122 6.01 -12.78 -21.87
N ASP A 123 7.15 -13.19 -21.34
CA ASP A 123 8.33 -13.50 -22.12
C ASP A 123 8.09 -14.75 -23.01
N LEU A 124 7.38 -15.76 -22.49
CA LEU A 124 6.91 -16.91 -23.27
C LEU A 124 5.93 -16.53 -24.38
N LEU A 125 4.98 -15.62 -24.11
CA LEU A 125 4.03 -15.14 -25.13
C LEU A 125 4.71 -14.34 -26.23
N VAL A 126 5.70 -13.50 -25.89
CA VAL A 126 6.51 -12.77 -26.89
C VAL A 126 7.33 -13.73 -27.73
N ALA A 127 7.94 -14.75 -27.12
CA ALA A 127 8.65 -15.79 -27.84
C ALA A 127 7.74 -16.55 -28.83
N GLN A 128 6.51 -16.89 -28.40
CA GLN A 128 5.51 -17.55 -29.23
C GLN A 128 5.01 -16.65 -30.38
N ALA A 129 4.77 -15.35 -30.10
CA ALA A 129 4.37 -14.38 -31.11
C ALA A 129 5.44 -14.20 -32.21
N ASN A 130 6.72 -14.20 -31.82
CA ASN A 130 7.84 -14.13 -32.75
C ASN A 130 7.95 -15.40 -33.62
N GLN A 131 7.70 -16.59 -33.06
CA GLN A 131 7.67 -17.85 -33.83
C GLN A 131 6.50 -17.90 -34.83
N GLY A 132 5.33 -17.39 -34.46
CA GLY A 132 4.18 -17.29 -35.37
C GLY A 132 4.45 -16.40 -36.60
N ASN A 133 5.28 -15.37 -36.44
CA ASN A 133 5.65 -14.47 -37.54
C ASN A 133 6.70 -15.08 -38.49
N LEU A 134 7.57 -15.96 -37.98
CA LEU A 134 8.55 -16.72 -38.78
C LEU A 134 7.89 -17.80 -39.63
N GLY A 135 6.87 -18.49 -39.10
CA GLY A 135 6.10 -19.49 -39.85
C GLY A 135 5.34 -18.92 -41.06
N ASN A 136 4.96 -17.64 -41.01
CA ASN A 136 4.21 -16.99 -42.09
C ASN A 136 5.11 -16.40 -43.20
N GLN A 137 6.40 -16.22 -42.95
CA GLN A 137 7.38 -15.75 -43.95
C GLN A 137 7.94 -16.88 -44.82
N GLY A 138 8.00 -18.11 -44.30
CA GLY A 138 8.44 -19.29 -45.07
C GLY A 138 7.51 -19.69 -46.23
N ASN A 139 6.23 -19.31 -46.18
CA ASN A 139 5.25 -19.69 -47.21
C ASN A 139 5.10 -18.67 -48.36
N GLN A 140 5.69 -17.47 -48.23
CA GLN A 140 5.56 -16.40 -49.23
C GLN A 140 6.71 -16.38 -50.26
N GLY A 141 7.76 -17.19 -50.07
CA GLY A 141 8.89 -17.31 -50.99
C GLY A 141 8.68 -18.30 -52.14
N ALA A 142 7.69 -19.19 -52.07
CA ALA A 142 7.49 -20.27 -53.04
C ALA A 142 6.54 -19.92 -54.21
N GLN A 143 5.94 -18.72 -54.25
CA GLN A 143 4.86 -18.42 -55.20
C GLN A 143 5.07 -17.14 -56.04
N ARG A 144 6.33 -16.81 -56.36
CA ARG A 144 6.67 -15.63 -57.20
C ARG A 144 7.32 -15.95 -58.56
N THR A 145 7.29 -17.20 -59.03
CA THR A 145 7.85 -17.60 -60.34
C THR A 145 6.84 -18.34 -61.22
N SER A 146 5.76 -17.65 -61.62
CA SER A 146 5.05 -17.93 -62.89
C SER A 146 3.83 -17.01 -63.03
N ALA A 147 4.00 -15.83 -63.61
CA ALA A 147 2.99 -15.13 -64.44
C ALA A 147 3.46 -13.70 -64.75
N GLN A 148 4.22 -13.55 -65.82
CA GLN A 148 4.50 -12.27 -66.47
C GLN A 148 3.73 -12.26 -67.80
N SER A 149 2.57 -11.60 -67.87
CA SER A 149 2.02 -11.03 -69.11
C SER A 149 0.66 -10.33 -68.92
N GLY A 150 0.67 -9.00 -68.93
CA GLY A 150 -0.36 -8.15 -69.57
C GLY A 150 -1.65 -7.81 -68.80
N PRO A 151 -2.38 -6.75 -69.22
CA PRO A 151 -2.52 -5.56 -68.37
C PRO A 151 -3.97 -5.14 -68.12
N HIS A 152 -4.34 -4.74 -66.89
CA HIS A 152 -5.49 -3.85 -66.72
C HIS A 152 -5.59 -3.09 -65.38
N SER A 153 -5.83 -1.78 -65.53
CA SER A 153 -6.62 -0.84 -64.72
C SER A 153 -6.26 -0.52 -63.25
N THR A 154 -5.70 0.69 -63.10
CA THR A 154 -6.06 1.78 -62.17
C THR A 154 -5.87 1.59 -60.64
N PRO A 155 -5.19 2.53 -59.95
CA PRO A 155 -4.96 2.43 -58.51
C PRO A 155 -6.15 2.98 -57.70
N GLN A 156 -6.87 2.12 -56.99
CA GLN A 156 -7.78 2.52 -55.91
C GLN A 156 -6.95 2.72 -54.64
N GLN A 157 -6.66 3.99 -54.39
CA GLN A 157 -6.01 4.55 -53.22
C GLN A 157 -6.92 4.35 -52.00
N TYR A 158 -6.75 3.25 -51.26
CA TYR A 158 -7.30 3.13 -49.91
C TYR A 158 -6.33 3.74 -48.91
N ALA A 159 -6.75 4.89 -48.38
CA ALA A 159 -6.06 5.68 -47.39
C ALA A 159 -5.77 4.89 -46.10
N ASN A 160 -4.56 5.12 -45.58
CA ASN A 160 -4.13 4.75 -44.23
C ASN A 160 -5.22 5.06 -43.18
N GLN A 161 -5.79 4.03 -42.56
CA GLN A 161 -6.45 4.17 -41.27
C GLN A 161 -5.49 3.73 -40.16
N PRO A 162 -5.06 4.63 -39.27
CA PRO A 162 -4.22 4.26 -38.14
C PRO A 162 -5.06 3.61 -37.04
N GLY A 163 -4.63 2.41 -36.63
CA GLY A 163 -4.71 1.86 -35.27
C GLY A 163 -6.03 2.00 -34.50
N THR A 164 -6.81 0.92 -34.46
CA THR A 164 -7.81 0.71 -33.39
C THR A 164 -7.11 0.28 -32.11
N GLY A 165 -6.59 1.26 -31.36
CA GLY A 165 -6.29 1.07 -29.93
C GLY A 165 -7.58 1.02 -29.10
N PRO A 166 -7.55 0.41 -27.89
CA PRO A 166 -8.72 0.40 -27.00
C PRO A 166 -9.13 1.83 -26.63
N ARG A 167 -10.42 2.15 -26.83
CA ARG A 167 -10.99 3.45 -26.51
C ARG A 167 -10.81 3.76 -25.01
N PRO A 168 -10.33 4.97 -24.63
CA PRO A 168 -10.35 5.38 -23.24
C PRO A 168 -11.81 5.48 -22.75
N ALA A 169 -12.06 5.01 -21.52
CA ALA A 169 -13.35 5.09 -20.87
C ALA A 169 -13.81 6.56 -20.78
N GLN A 170 -15.00 6.84 -21.31
CA GLN A 170 -15.64 8.15 -21.20
C GLN A 170 -16.02 8.40 -19.74
N PRO A 171 -15.66 9.54 -19.13
CA PRO A 171 -16.14 9.87 -17.80
C PRO A 171 -17.67 10.08 -17.81
N PRO A 172 -18.37 9.76 -16.71
CA PRO A 172 -19.81 9.94 -16.62
C PRO A 172 -20.18 11.42 -16.78
N ARG A 173 -21.22 11.69 -17.58
CA ARG A 173 -21.71 13.04 -17.83
C ARG A 173 -22.26 13.63 -16.52
N PRO A 174 -21.96 14.89 -16.18
CA PRO A 174 -22.57 15.55 -15.04
C PRO A 174 -24.06 15.74 -15.32
N ASN A 175 -24.90 15.25 -14.39
CA ASN A 175 -26.33 15.51 -14.40
C ASN A 175 -26.56 17.02 -14.31
N THR A 176 -26.98 17.64 -15.41
CA THR A 176 -27.63 18.95 -15.39
C THR A 176 -28.92 18.82 -14.59
N GLN A 177 -28.83 19.12 -13.30
CA GLN A 177 -29.98 19.36 -12.44
C GLN A 177 -30.80 20.47 -13.09
N GLN A 178 -32.01 20.10 -13.50
CA GLN A 178 -33.04 21.01 -13.94
C GLN A 178 -33.33 21.98 -12.80
N HIS A 179 -33.11 23.27 -13.02
CA HIS A 179 -33.71 24.33 -12.21
C HIS A 179 -35.23 24.26 -12.35
N PRO A 180 -36.01 24.14 -11.26
CA PRO A 180 -37.41 24.52 -11.30
C PRO A 180 -37.51 26.05 -11.25
N ARG A 181 -38.03 26.65 -12.32
CA ARG A 181 -38.71 27.95 -12.23
C ARG A 181 -40.11 27.67 -11.72
N GLY A 182 -40.53 28.39 -10.67
CA GLY A 182 -41.86 28.35 -10.09
C GLY A 182 -41.82 28.74 -8.63
#